data_AF-A0A512JIR9-F1
#
_entry.id   AF-A0A512JIR9-F1
#
_cell.length_a   1.000
_cell.length_b   1.000
_cell.length_c   1.000
_cell.angle_alpha   90.00
_cell.angle_beta   90.00
_cell.angle_gamma   90.00
#
_symmetry.space_group_name_H-M   'P 1'
#
loop_
_entity.id
_entity.type
_entity.pdbx_description
1 polymer ?
#
loop_
_entity_poly.entity_id
_entity_poly.type
_entity_poly.pdbx_seq_one_letter_code
_entity_poly.pdbx_strand_id
1 'polypeptide(L)' 'MSSVYDLPPNVQRVIARCRAGQTLVMSHDRGRRKSYALAPSGRAVETASAEAAIASPYMVPRADGLFGSDTPQSWSAR' A
#
# COMPACT_ATOMS: atom_id res chain seq x y z
N MET A 1 -9.21 -20.17 -3.18
CA MET A 1 -9.06 -18.84 -2.56
C MET A 1 -7.73 -18.82 -1.84
N SER A 2 -6.75 -18.05 -2.32
CA SER A 2 -5.50 -17.86 -1.57
C SER A 2 -5.80 -17.14 -0.27
N SER A 3 -5.10 -17.50 0.81
CA SER A 3 -5.23 -16.88 2.12
C SER A 3 -4.20 -15.77 2.28
N VAL A 4 -4.50 -14.75 3.09
CA VAL A 4 -3.51 -13.68 3.38
C VAL A 4 -2.27 -14.27 4.06
N TYR A 5 -2.45 -15.40 4.77
CA TYR A 5 -1.39 -16.12 5.47
C TYR A 5 -0.39 -16.81 4.53
N ASP A 6 -0.71 -16.93 3.24
CA ASP A 6 0.20 -17.46 2.21
C ASP A 6 1.21 -16.42 1.73
N LEU A 7 1.00 -15.13 2.07
CA LEU A 7 1.89 -14.03 1.71
C LEU A 7 3.09 -13.96 2.67
N PRO A 8 4.22 -13.36 2.26
CA PRO A 8 5.34 -13.10 3.16
C PRO A 8 4.92 -12.30 4.41
N PRO A 9 5.50 -12.55 5.61
CA PRO A 9 5.07 -11.92 6.86
C PRO A 9 5.09 -10.38 6.85
N ASN A 10 6.02 -9.78 6.12
CA ASN A 10 6.10 -8.34 5.87
C ASN A 10 4.89 -7.80 5.11
N VAL A 11 4.42 -8.52 4.09
CA VAL A 11 3.23 -8.16 3.29
C VAL A 11 1.96 -8.31 4.13
N GLN A 12 1.86 -9.39 4.91
CA GLN A 12 0.75 -9.60 5.86
C GLN A 12 0.63 -8.42 6.84
N ARG A 13 1.76 -7.93 7.37
CA ARG A 13 1.77 -6.77 8.28
C ARG A 13 1.25 -5.51 7.61
N VAL A 14 1.62 -5.23 6.36
CA VAL A 14 1.10 -4.06 5.61
C VAL A 14 -0.43 -4.16 5.48
N ILE A 15 -0.94 -5.31 5.05
CA ILE A 15 -2.38 -5.53 4.88
C ILE A 15 -3.11 -5.44 6.22
N ALA A 16 -2.56 -6.04 7.29
CA ALA A 16 -3.16 -5.98 8.63
C ALA A 16 -3.25 -4.54 9.14
N ARG A 17 -2.24 -3.70 8.88
CA ARG A 17 -2.27 -2.26 9.21
C ARG A 17 -3.33 -1.53 8.41
N CYS A 18 -3.48 -1.85 7.13
CA CYS A 18 -4.51 -1.25 6.30
C CYS A 18 -5.93 -1.67 6.74
N ARG A 19 -6.10 -2.92 7.19
CA ARG A 19 -7.35 -3.40 7.82
C ARG A 19 -7.65 -2.70 9.15
N ALA A 20 -6.62 -2.27 9.86
CA ALA A 20 -6.76 -1.46 11.08
C ALA A 20 -7.07 0.03 10.79
N GLY A 21 -7.43 0.38 9.55
CA GLY A 21 -7.83 1.74 9.15
C GLY A 21 -6.68 2.62 8.69
N GLN A 22 -5.46 2.10 8.57
CA GLN A 22 -4.36 2.84 7.95
C GLN A 22 -4.46 2.81 6.43
N THR A 23 -3.83 3.77 5.77
CA THR A 23 -3.77 3.84 4.31
C THR A 23 -2.31 3.75 3.86
N LEU A 24 -2.01 2.87 2.92
CA LEU A 24 -0.71 2.83 2.27
C LEU A 24 -0.65 3.96 1.24
N VAL A 25 0.36 4.83 1.35
CA VAL A 25 0.56 5.99 0.48
C VAL A 25 1.89 5.85 -0.22
N MET A 26 1.92 6.15 -1.52
CA MET A 26 3.12 6.25 -2.35
C MET A 26 3.47 7.72 -2.58
N SER A 27 4.74 8.05 -2.39
CA SER A 27 5.31 9.35 -2.72
C SER A 27 6.44 9.20 -3.74
N HIS A 28 6.68 10.24 -4.53
CA HIS A 28 7.87 10.34 -5.38
C HIS A 28 8.85 11.32 -4.76
N ASP A 29 10.08 10.87 -4.51
CA ASP A 29 11.17 11.78 -4.16
C ASP A 29 11.64 12.55 -5.40
N ARG A 30 12.39 13.65 -5.19
CA ARG A 30 12.92 14.56 -6.24
C ARG A 30 13.75 13.89 -7.35
N GLY A 31 13.98 12.58 -7.28
CA GLY A 31 14.66 11.76 -8.30
C GLY A 31 13.81 10.63 -8.91
N ARG A 32 12.47 10.72 -8.88
CA ARG A 32 11.53 9.67 -9.36
C ARG A 32 11.58 8.35 -8.58
N ARG A 33 12.25 8.31 -7.43
CA ARG A 33 12.24 7.14 -6.55
C ARG A 33 10.91 7.07 -5.81
N LYS A 34 10.24 5.91 -5.88
CA LYS A 34 9.02 5.63 -5.12
C LYS A 34 9.37 5.32 -3.68
N SER A 35 8.71 5.99 -2.75
CA SER A 35 8.72 5.69 -1.32
C SER A 35 7.29 5.38 -0.87
N TYR A 36 7.15 4.52 0.14
CA TYR A 36 5.85 4.10 0.64
C TYR A 36 5.76 4.28 2.15
N ALA A 37 4.60 4.72 2.64
CA ALA A 37 4.36 4.91 4.07
C ALA A 37 2.90 4.64 4.44
N LEU A 38 2.64 4.36 5.72
CA LEU A 38 1.30 4.16 6.27
C LEU A 38 0.78 5.44 6.93
N ALA A 39 -0.26 6.03 6.37
CA ALA A 39 -0.99 7.15 6.96
C ALA A 39 -2.08 6.65 7.95
N PRO A 40 -2.33 7.35 9.07
CA PRO A 40 -1.69 8.61 9.50
C PRO A 40 -0.34 8.41 10.23
N SER A 41 0.10 7.18 10.46
CA SER A 41 1.27 6.91 11.32
C SER A 41 2.62 7.41 10.79
N GLY A 42 2.72 7.73 9.49
CA GLY A 42 3.98 8.09 8.83
C GLY A 42 4.99 6.95 8.74
N ARG A 43 4.63 5.72 9.14
CA ARG A 43 5.57 4.59 9.18
C ARG A 43 5.97 4.19 7.77
N ALA A 44 7.27 4.23 7.49
CA ALA A 44 7.83 3.78 6.22
C ALA A 44 7.57 2.29 5.98
N VAL A 45 7.30 1.95 4.73
CA VAL A 45 7.14 0.59 4.22
C VAL A 45 8.17 0.37 3.14
N GLU A 46 8.86 -0.77 3.18
CA GLU A 46 9.80 -1.14 2.12
C GLU A 46 9.09 -1.28 0.78
N THR A 47 9.72 -0.78 -0.29
CA THR A 47 9.19 -0.79 -1.65
C THR A 47 8.68 -2.17 -2.06
N ALA A 48 9.49 -3.23 -1.90
CA ALA A 48 9.10 -4.59 -2.27
C ALA A 48 7.87 -5.09 -1.50
N SER A 49 7.77 -4.75 -0.21
CA SER A 49 6.62 -5.12 0.64
C SER A 49 5.35 -4.39 0.22
N ALA A 50 5.46 -3.10 -0.09
CA ALA A 50 4.35 -2.27 -0.54
C ALA A 50 3.83 -2.74 -1.91
N GLU A 51 4.72 -2.96 -2.86
CA GLU A 51 4.36 -3.39 -4.22
C GLU A 51 3.72 -4.79 -4.21
N ALA A 52 4.25 -5.72 -3.42
CA ALA A 52 3.63 -7.04 -3.24
C ALA A 52 2.24 -6.95 -2.58
N ALA A 53 2.04 -6.04 -1.62
CA ALA A 53 0.72 -5.81 -1.04
C ALA A 53 -0.25 -5.22 -2.09
N ILE A 54 0.19 -4.23 -2.88
CA ILE A 54 -0.61 -3.60 -3.95
C ILE A 54 -1.02 -4.60 -5.03
N ALA A 55 -0.12 -5.51 -5.41
CA ALA A 55 -0.40 -6.56 -6.38
C ALA A 55 -1.31 -7.67 -5.82
N SER A 56 -1.53 -7.71 -4.51
CA SER A 56 -2.38 -8.71 -3.86
C SER A 56 -3.88 -8.36 -4.00
N PRO A 57 -4.78 -9.35 -3.95
CA PRO A 57 -6.23 -9.11 -4.04
C PRO A 57 -6.83 -8.45 -2.78
N TYR A 58 -6.01 -8.17 -1.76
CA TYR A 58 -6.44 -7.62 -0.47
C TYR A 58 -6.30 -6.11 -0.36
N MET A 59 -5.74 -5.45 -1.39
CA MET A 59 -5.62 -4.01 -1.45
C MET A 59 -6.51 -3.48 -2.58
N VAL A 60 -7.13 -2.33 -2.33
CA VAL A 60 -7.89 -1.60 -3.34
C VAL A 60 -7.32 -0.19 -3.47
N PRO A 61 -7.14 0.31 -4.71
CA PRO A 61 -6.71 1.69 -4.91
C PRO A 61 -7.79 2.63 -4.39
N ARG A 62 -7.37 3.68 -3.68
CA ARG A 62 -8.26 4.80 -3.38
C ARG A 62 -8.16 5.79 -4.52
N ALA A 63 -9.30 6.21 -5.05
CA ALA A 63 -9.37 7.35 -5.94
C ALA A 63 -9.18 8.62 -5.10
N ASP A 64 -7.92 8.94 -4.79
CA ASP A 64 -7.52 10.18 -4.12
C ASP A 64 -7.61 11.40 -5.06
N GLY A 65 -7.92 11.19 -6.34
CA GLY A 65 -8.38 12.22 -7.27
C GLY A 65 -7.31 13.23 -7.68
N LEU A 66 -6.06 13.06 -7.25
CA LEU A 66 -4.99 14.04 -7.47
C LEU A 66 -4.37 13.96 -8.88
N PHE A 67 -4.41 12.79 -9.54
CA PHE A 67 -3.81 12.60 -10.87
C PHE A 67 -4.64 11.69 -11.83
N GLY A 68 -5.93 11.52 -11.56
CA GLY A 68 -6.79 10.61 -12.33
C GLY A 68 -6.76 9.16 -11.83
N SER A 69 -7.73 8.34 -12.26
CA SER A 69 -7.91 6.95 -11.83
C SER A 69 -6.76 6.01 -12.19
N ASP A 70 -5.89 6.42 -13.11
CA ASP A 70 -4.90 5.55 -13.75
C ASP A 70 -3.58 5.48 -12.97
N THR A 71 -3.37 6.37 -11.99
CA THR A 71 -2.20 6.33 -11.10
C THR A 71 -2.61 6.59 -9.64
N PRO A 72 -3.26 5.62 -8.97
CA PRO A 72 -3.58 5.76 -7.57
C PRO A 72 -2.30 5.94 -6.74
N GLN A 73 -2.30 6.92 -5.84
CA GLN A 73 -1.17 7.16 -4.93
C GLN A 73 -1.45 6.62 -3.53
N SER A 74 -2.64 6.05 -3.30
CA SER A 74 -3.01 5.45 -2.04
C SER A 74 -3.85 4.18 -2.20
N TRP A 75 -3.70 3.28 -1.23
CA TRP A 75 -4.41 2.00 -1.17
C TRP A 75 -4.90 1.72 0.25
N SER A 76 -6.09 1.14 0.34
CA SER A 76 -6.65 0.61 1.58
C SER A 76 -6.87 -0.89 1.48
N ALA A 77 -7.07 -1.56 2.62
CA ALA A 77 -7.50 -2.95 2.60
C ALA A 77 -8.89 -3.07 1.96
N ARG A 78 -9.10 -4.15 1.21
CA ARG A 78 -10.41 -4.57 0.71
C ARG A 78 -11.30 -5.09 1.84
#